data_AF-A0A2V8LIK5-F1
#
_entry.id   AF-A0A2V8LIK5-F1
#
_cell.length_a   1.000
_cell.length_b   1.000
_cell.length_c   1.000
_cell.angle_alpha   90.00
_cell.angle_beta   90.00
_cell.angle_gamma   90.00
#
_symmetry.space_group_name_H-M   'P 1'
#
loop_
_entity.id
_entity.type
_entity.pdbx_description
1 polymer ?
#
loop_
_entity_poly.entity_id
_entity_poly.type
_entity_poly.pdbx_seq_one_letter_code
_entity_poly.pdbx_strand_id
1 'polypeptide(L)' 'MNDAQDRLLDGAYGICQECGSQIGGKRLLADPAALLCLVCQQMTEQESARGLFARTL' A
#
# COMPACT_ATOMS: atom_id res chain seq x y z
N MET A 1 11.10 -13.66 -10.15
CA MET A 1 11.68 -12.46 -9.52
C MET A 1 10.56 -11.78 -8.77
N ASN A 2 10.74 -11.48 -7.48
CA ASN A 2 9.70 -10.91 -6.61
C ASN A 2 9.82 -9.39 -6.60
N ASP A 3 8.73 -8.70 -6.91
CA ASP A 3 8.57 -7.24 -7.03
C ASP A 3 9.23 -6.44 -5.88
N ALA A 4 9.18 -6.97 -4.66
CA ALA A 4 9.79 -6.35 -3.48
C ALA A 4 11.32 -6.24 -3.54
N GLN A 5 12.00 -7.18 -4.22
CA GLN A 5 13.45 -7.20 -4.32
C GLN A 5 13.95 -6.16 -5.34
N ASP A 6 13.22 -5.97 -6.43
CA ASP A 6 13.53 -4.93 -7.43
C ASP A 6 13.34 -3.52 -6.84
N ARG A 7 12.28 -3.32 -6.04
CA ARG A 7 12.05 -2.03 -5.35
C ARG A 7 13.12 -1.69 -4.31
N LEU A 8 13.74 -2.69 -3.68
CA LEU A 8 14.88 -2.48 -2.77
C LEU A 8 16.12 -2.00 -3.51
N LEU A 9 16.38 -2.53 -4.71
CA LEU A 9 17.53 -2.14 -5.53
C LEU A 9 17.36 -0.75 -6.16
N ASP A 10 16.11 -0.37 -6.49
CA ASP A 10 15.78 0.95 -7.05
C ASP A 10 15.65 2.06 -5.99
N GLY A 11 15.80 1.74 -4.69
CA GLY A 11 15.68 2.72 -3.60
C GLY A 11 14.24 3.21 -3.34
N ALA A 12 13.24 2.59 -3.98
CA ALA A 12 11.82 2.91 -3.83
C ALA A 12 11.13 2.07 -2.74
N TYR A 13 11.86 1.17 -2.09
CA TYR A 13 11.36 0.39 -0.96
C TYR A 13 11.01 1.29 0.22
N GLY A 14 9.83 1.09 0.78
CA GLY A 14 9.33 1.91 1.88
C GLY A 14 8.88 3.31 1.46
N ILE A 15 8.66 3.56 0.16
CA ILE A 15 8.01 4.78 -0.34
C ILE A 15 6.61 4.44 -0.85
N CYS A 16 5.62 5.23 -0.45
CA CYS A 16 4.24 5.13 -0.89
C CYS A 16 4.15 5.49 -2.38
N GLN A 17 3.60 4.60 -3.19
CA GLN A 17 3.46 4.83 -4.64
C GLN A 17 2.41 5.89 -5.00
N GLU A 18 1.53 6.26 -4.05
CA GLU A 18 0.44 7.20 -4.31
C GLU A 18 0.79 8.64 -3.89
N CYS A 19 1.38 8.82 -2.71
CA CYS A 19 1.71 10.14 -2.19
C CYS A 19 3.20 10.43 -2.05
N GLY A 20 4.07 9.44 -2.33
CA GLY A 20 5.53 9.60 -2.25
C GLY A 20 6.09 9.69 -0.83
N SER A 21 5.26 9.53 0.21
CA SER A 21 5.71 9.57 1.61
C SER A 21 6.34 8.25 2.06
N GLN A 22 7.08 8.28 3.17
CA GLN A 22 7.65 7.07 3.75
C GLN A 22 6.58 6.16 4.34
N ILE A 23 6.64 4.87 4.04
CA ILE A 23 5.86 3.81 4.67
C ILE A 23 6.49 3.52 6.03
N GLY A 24 5.69 3.57 7.09
CA GLY A 24 6.18 3.37 8.45
C GLY A 24 6.85 2.00 8.63
N GLY A 25 8.02 1.97 9.29
CA GLY A 25 8.81 0.75 9.44
C GLY A 25 8.05 -0.44 10.07
N LYS A 26 7.15 -0.18 11.02
CA LYS A 26 6.28 -1.22 11.60
C LYS A 26 5.37 -1.89 10.55
N ARG A 27 4.88 -1.12 9.54
CA ARG A 27 4.10 -1.65 8.43
C ARG A 27 4.95 -2.53 7.54
N LEU A 28 6.16 -2.09 7.18
CA LEU A 28 7.10 -2.87 6.36
C LEU A 28 7.59 -4.14 7.06
N LEU A 29 7.74 -4.12 8.39
CA LEU A 29 8.06 -5.30 9.18
C LEU A 29 6.92 -6.33 9.18
N ALA A 30 5.67 -5.85 9.26
CA ALA A 30 4.49 -6.72 9.21
C ALA A 30 4.17 -7.20 7.78
N ASP A 31 4.44 -6.36 6.79
CA ASP A 31 4.13 -6.55 5.38
C ASP A 31 5.22 -5.89 4.50
N PRO A 32 6.28 -6.64 4.16
CA PRO A 32 7.38 -6.12 3.34
C PRO A 32 6.98 -5.79 1.91
N ALA A 33 5.83 -6.27 1.43
CA ALA A 33 5.33 -6.00 0.10
C ALA A 33 4.45 -4.74 0.02
N ALA A 34 4.29 -4.01 1.14
CA ALA A 34 3.44 -2.82 1.17
C ALA A 34 3.84 -1.78 0.11
N LEU A 35 2.86 -1.42 -0.73
CA LEU A 35 3.02 -0.41 -1.80
C LEU A 35 2.57 0.99 -1.35
N LEU A 36 1.67 1.07 -0.36
CA LEU A 36 1.02 2.30 0.09
C LEU A 36 1.29 2.57 1.58
N CYS A 37 1.25 3.85 1.96
CA CYS A 37 1.22 4.22 3.37
C CYS A 37 -0.17 3.92 3.98
N LEU A 38 -0.24 3.88 5.32
CA LEU A 38 -1.49 3.56 6.03
C LEU A 38 -2.64 4.49 5.63
N VAL A 39 -2.35 5.78 5.43
CA VAL A 39 -3.36 6.78 5.04
C VAL A 39 -3.93 6.49 3.65
N CYS A 40 -3.07 6.33 2.63
CA CYS A 40 -3.51 6.00 1.28
C CYS A 40 -4.24 4.65 1.23
N GLN A 41 -3.72 3.64 1.93
CA GLN A 41 -4.39 2.34 2.03
C GLN A 41 -5.80 2.48 2.62
N GLN A 42 -5.95 3.24 3.71
CA GLN A 42 -7.26 3.48 4.32
C GLN A 42 -8.21 4.23 3.37
N MET A 43 -7.71 5.12 2.52
CA MET A 43 -8.53 5.81 1.51
C MET A 43 -9.01 4.84 0.43
N THR A 44 -8.13 3.97 -0.08
CA THR A 44 -8.49 2.93 -1.04
C THR A 44 -9.51 1.94 -0.46
N GLU A 45 -9.36 1.55 0.81
CA GLU A 45 -10.29 0.65 1.51
C GLU A 45 -11.65 1.31 1.77
N GLN A 46 -11.70 2.62 2.06
CA GLN A 46 -12.95 3.37 2.19
C GLN A 46 -13.71 3.47 0.86
N GLU A 47 -13.00 3.66 -0.25
CA GLU A 47 -13.58 3.62 -1.60
C GLU A 47 -14.14 2.23 -1.90
N SER A 48 -13.40 1.17 -1.56
CA SER A 48 -13.79 -0.22 -1.79
C SER A 48 -14.95 -0.69 -0.89
N ALA A 49 -15.01 -0.21 0.35
CA ALA A 49 -16.10 -0.49 1.29
C ALA A 49 -17.42 0.13 0.83
N ARG A 50 -17.38 1.25 0.09
CA ARG A 50 -18.56 1.81 -0.59
C ARG A 50 -19.02 0.98 -1.79
N GLY A 51 -18.12 0.19 -2.40
CA GLY A 51 -18.43 -0.69 -3.52
C GLY A 51 -18.95 -2.08 -3.14
N LEU A 52 -18.63 -2.59 -1.94
CA LEU A 52 -19.02 -3.95 -1.54
C LEU A 52 -20.47 -4.07 -1.05
N PHE A 53 -21.15 -2.94 -0.75
CA PHE A 53 -22.58 -2.91 -0.42
C PHE A 53 -23.48 -2.61 -1.64
N ALA A 54 -22.92 -2.38 -2.83
CA ALA A 54 -23.66 -2.06 -4.06
C ALA A 54 -23.81 -3.25 -5.03
N ARG A 55 -23.90 -4.48 -4.50
CA ARG A 55 -24.20 -5.71 -5.29
C ARG A 55 -25.41 -6.49 -4.76
N THR A 56 -26.42 -5.80 -4.24
CA THR A 56 -27.75 -6.40 -3.93
C THR A 56 -28.91 -5.40 -4.02
N LEU A 57 -29.06 -4.71 -5.15
CA LEU A 57 -30.36 -4.13 -5.54
C LEU A 57 -30.78 -4.70 -6.91
#